data_AF-A0A453RLP1-F1
#
_entry.id   AF-A0A453RLP1-F1
#
_cell.length_a   1.000
_cell.length_b   1.000
_cell.length_c   1.000
_cell.angle_alpha   90.00
_cell.angle_beta   90.00
_cell.angle_gamma   90.00
#
_symmetry.space_group_name_H-M   'P 1'
#
loop_
_entity.id
_entity.type
_entity.pdbx_description
1 polymer ?
#
loop_
_entity_poly.entity_id
_entity_poly.type
_entity_poly.pdbx_seq_one_letter_code
_entity_poly.pdbx_strand_id
1 'polypeptide(L)'
;HTSATHGILNAVSWGILLPMGAIVARYLKTFKSADPAWFYLHVACQLIGYAVGVSGWATGIHLGNLSKGITYSLHRNIGIAVFALGTVQIFALFLRPKKDHKLRVYWNVYHHSVGYTIIILGIVNIFKGMSILDVAQKWKTGYIIAIAILGGVAVALEVITWAIVLKRRKTEDKAYNGGASNNNGHLPM
;
A
#
# COMPACT_ATOMS: atom_id res chain seq x y z
N HIS A 1 22.28 -10.97 -17.32
CA HIS A 1 20.85 -10.73 -17.64
C HIS A 1 19.92 -10.96 -16.44
N THR A 2 19.98 -12.11 -15.75
CA THR A 2 19.06 -12.48 -14.66
C THR A 2 19.00 -11.49 -13.49
N SER A 3 20.11 -10.91 -13.05
CA SER A 3 20.13 -9.93 -11.94
C SER A 3 19.44 -8.61 -12.27
N ALA A 4 19.55 -8.14 -13.51
CA ALA A 4 18.86 -6.94 -13.97
C ALA A 4 17.34 -7.19 -14.05
N THR A 5 16.94 -8.35 -14.57
CA THR A 5 15.53 -8.78 -14.59
C THR A 5 14.97 -8.87 -13.17
N HIS A 6 15.68 -9.50 -12.23
CA HIS A 6 15.31 -9.53 -10.82
C HIS A 6 15.09 -8.13 -10.24
N GLY A 7 16.05 -7.21 -10.47
CA GLY A 7 15.94 -5.83 -9.99
C GLY A 7 14.72 -5.09 -10.56
N ILE A 8 14.48 -5.19 -11.87
CA ILE A 8 13.34 -4.53 -12.54
C ILE A 8 12.00 -5.11 -12.04
N LEU A 9 11.87 -6.43 -11.98
CA LEU A 9 10.64 -7.08 -11.50
C LEU A 9 10.30 -6.61 -10.09
N ASN A 10 11.28 -6.57 -9.18
CA ASN A 10 11.04 -6.17 -7.79
C ASN A 10 10.80 -4.66 -7.65
N ALA A 11 11.46 -3.82 -8.45
CA ALA A 11 11.21 -2.37 -8.44
C ALA A 11 9.79 -2.04 -8.92
N VAL A 12 9.32 -2.66 -9.99
CA VAL A 12 7.97 -2.44 -10.53
C VAL A 12 6.89 -3.01 -9.58
N SER A 13 7.10 -4.21 -9.04
CA SER A 13 6.13 -4.85 -8.13
C SER A 13 6.11 -4.20 -6.75
N TRP A 14 7.08 -4.56 -5.91
CA TRP A 14 7.17 -4.15 -4.50
C TRP A 14 7.40 -2.65 -4.34
N GLY A 15 8.09 -2.04 -5.30
CA GLY A 15 8.49 -0.65 -5.23
C GLY A 15 7.48 0.37 -5.75
N ILE A 16 6.56 -0.03 -6.66
CA ILE A 16 5.65 0.90 -7.34
C ILE A 16 4.20 0.40 -7.30
N LEU A 17 3.93 -0.82 -7.80
CA LEU A 17 2.56 -1.29 -7.98
C LEU A 17 1.83 -1.57 -6.66
N LEU A 18 2.50 -2.20 -5.68
CA LEU A 18 1.89 -2.42 -4.35
C LEU A 18 1.67 -1.11 -3.57
N PRO A 19 2.65 -0.17 -3.50
CA PRO A 19 2.43 1.16 -2.92
C PRO A 19 1.31 1.94 -3.61
N MET A 20 1.24 1.91 -4.94
CA MET A 20 0.17 2.56 -5.71
C MET A 20 -1.21 1.98 -5.34
N GLY A 21 -1.33 0.65 -5.25
CA GLY A 21 -2.56 0.01 -4.80
C GLY A 21 -2.97 0.43 -3.38
N ALA A 22 -2.01 0.64 -2.48
CA ALA A 22 -2.28 1.14 -1.12
C ALA A 22 -2.78 2.60 -1.12
N ILE A 23 -2.17 3.47 -1.95
CA ILE A 23 -2.62 4.86 -2.15
C ILE A 23 -4.06 4.88 -2.68
N VAL A 24 -4.36 4.08 -3.72
CA VAL A 24 -5.71 3.94 -4.27
C VAL A 24 -6.72 3.57 -3.19
N ALA A 25 -6.44 2.54 -2.38
CA ALA A 25 -7.34 2.12 -1.31
C ALA A 25 -7.54 3.19 -0.23
N ARG A 26 -6.48 3.90 0.15
CA ARG A 26 -6.54 4.93 1.21
C ARG A 26 -7.40 6.10 0.78
N TYR A 27 -7.22 6.60 -0.44
CA TYR A 27 -7.83 7.86 -0.84
C TYR A 27 -9.15 7.70 -1.59
N LEU A 28 -9.27 6.73 -2.50
CA LEU A 28 -10.52 6.55 -3.25
C LEU A 28 -11.66 6.05 -2.36
N LYS A 29 -11.36 5.32 -1.28
CA LYS A 29 -12.37 4.86 -0.31
C LYS A 29 -13.13 6.01 0.38
N THR A 30 -12.59 7.22 0.42
CA THR A 30 -13.27 8.41 0.98
C THR A 30 -14.45 8.89 0.11
N PHE A 31 -14.41 8.58 -1.19
CA PHE A 31 -15.43 8.97 -2.15
C PHE A 31 -16.50 7.88 -2.24
N LYS A 32 -17.73 8.20 -1.81
CA LYS A 32 -18.87 7.25 -1.86
C LYS A 32 -19.14 6.76 -3.29
N SER A 33 -18.92 7.61 -4.30
CA SER A 33 -19.06 7.27 -5.72
C SER A 33 -18.03 6.26 -6.22
N ALA A 34 -16.93 6.06 -5.50
CA ALA A 34 -15.88 5.11 -5.86
C ALA A 34 -16.09 3.73 -5.22
N ASP A 35 -17.16 3.51 -4.44
CA ASP A 35 -17.51 2.16 -3.95
C ASP A 35 -18.33 1.42 -5.03
N PRO A 36 -17.99 0.18 -5.41
CA PRO A 36 -16.89 -0.67 -4.93
C PRO A 36 -15.59 -0.58 -5.74
N ALA A 37 -15.49 0.33 -6.73
CA ALA A 37 -14.36 0.45 -7.65
C ALA A 37 -12.99 0.56 -6.95
N TRP A 38 -12.87 1.34 -5.87
CA TRP A 38 -11.60 1.48 -5.11
C TRP A 38 -11.08 0.12 -4.61
N PHE A 39 -12.00 -0.78 -4.22
CA PHE A 39 -11.65 -2.08 -3.67
C PHE A 39 -11.12 -3.00 -4.76
N TYR A 40 -11.78 -3.03 -5.92
CA TYR A 40 -11.31 -3.82 -7.06
C TYR A 40 -9.98 -3.31 -7.62
N LEU A 41 -9.82 -1.98 -7.74
CA LEU A 41 -8.56 -1.39 -8.17
C LEU A 41 -7.41 -1.72 -7.21
N HIS A 42 -7.65 -1.62 -5.89
CA HIS A 42 -6.67 -2.04 -4.90
C HIS A 42 -6.29 -3.51 -5.07
N VAL A 43 -7.28 -4.41 -5.09
CA VAL A 43 -7.05 -5.86 -5.22
C VAL A 43 -6.32 -6.20 -6.51
N ALA A 44 -6.69 -5.58 -7.63
CA ALA A 44 -6.02 -5.79 -8.92
C ALA A 44 -4.53 -5.37 -8.85
N CYS A 45 -4.22 -4.19 -8.32
CA CYS A 45 -2.84 -3.76 -8.12
C CYS A 45 -2.07 -4.72 -7.21
N GLN A 46 -2.68 -5.15 -6.09
CA GLN A 46 -2.01 -6.07 -5.15
C GLN A 46 -1.76 -7.44 -5.77
N LEU A 47 -2.72 -8.02 -6.49
CA LEU A 47 -2.56 -9.34 -7.12
C LEU A 47 -1.52 -9.32 -8.24
N ILE A 48 -1.59 -8.32 -9.13
CA ILE A 48 -0.62 -8.19 -10.23
C ILE A 48 0.77 -7.92 -9.67
N GLY A 49 0.88 -6.97 -8.73
CA GLY A 49 2.15 -6.65 -8.09
C GLY A 49 2.74 -7.85 -7.36
N TYR A 50 1.92 -8.60 -6.62
CA TYR A 50 2.39 -9.77 -5.90
C TYR A 50 2.82 -10.89 -6.85
N ALA A 51 2.07 -11.16 -7.93
CA ALA A 51 2.44 -12.15 -8.92
C ALA A 51 3.80 -11.85 -9.58
N VAL A 52 4.01 -10.59 -10.02
CA VAL A 52 5.30 -10.13 -10.55
C VAL A 52 6.40 -10.21 -9.47
N GLY A 53 6.06 -9.86 -8.23
CA GLY A 53 6.94 -9.91 -7.07
C GLY A 53 7.37 -11.33 -6.71
N VAL A 54 6.53 -12.34 -6.90
CA VAL A 54 6.86 -13.76 -6.71
C VAL A 54 7.90 -14.19 -7.73
N SER A 55 7.74 -13.82 -9.01
CA SER A 55 8.76 -14.08 -10.04
C SER A 55 10.07 -13.37 -9.73
N GLY A 56 10.00 -12.12 -9.27
CA GLY A 56 11.15 -11.37 -8.77
C GLY A 56 11.84 -12.08 -7.60
N TRP A 57 11.10 -12.55 -6.61
CA TRP A 57 11.65 -13.27 -5.46
C TRP A 57 12.30 -14.60 -5.86
N ALA A 58 11.62 -15.40 -6.69
CA ALA A 58 12.12 -16.69 -7.18
C ALA A 58 13.44 -16.55 -7.95
N THR A 59 13.53 -15.55 -8.83
CA THR A 59 14.81 -15.25 -9.53
C THR A 59 15.91 -14.80 -8.57
N GLY A 60 15.57 -14.13 -7.46
CA GLY A 60 16.52 -13.75 -6.41
C GLY A 60 17.09 -14.95 -5.64
N ILE A 61 16.25 -15.93 -5.30
CA ILE A 61 16.69 -17.20 -4.71
C ILE A 61 17.62 -17.95 -5.66
N HIS A 62 17.27 -18.03 -6.94
CA HIS A 62 18.10 -18.65 -7.96
C HIS A 62 19.48 -17.98 -8.06
N LEU A 63 19.53 -16.64 -8.11
CA LEU A 63 20.79 -15.88 -8.11
C LEU A 63 21.64 -16.12 -6.85
N GLY A 64 20.99 -16.21 -5.69
CA GLY A 64 21.66 -16.53 -4.43
C GLY A 64 22.33 -17.91 -4.44
N ASN A 65 21.69 -18.91 -5.04
CA ASN A 65 22.24 -20.26 -5.13
C ASN A 65 23.41 -20.36 -6.12
N LEU A 66 23.44 -19.51 -7.15
CA LEU A 66 24.56 -19.43 -8.11
C LEU A 66 25.80 -18.73 -7.54
N SER A 67 25.62 -17.90 -6.50
CA SER A 67 26.70 -17.10 -5.89
C SER A 67 27.39 -17.88 -4.76
N LYS A 68 28.22 -18.87 -5.10
CA LYS A 68 28.97 -19.64 -4.11
C LYS A 68 29.99 -18.74 -3.38
N GLY A 69 29.87 -18.63 -2.05
CA GLY A 69 30.84 -17.96 -1.18
C GLY A 69 30.52 -16.50 -0.81
N ILE A 70 29.56 -15.84 -1.47
CA ILE A 70 29.13 -14.47 -1.13
C ILE A 70 27.62 -14.49 -0.88
N THR A 71 27.21 -14.29 0.37
CA THR A 71 25.79 -14.13 0.73
C THR A 71 25.50 -12.70 1.12
N TYR A 72 24.64 -12.04 0.36
CA TYR A 72 24.06 -10.75 0.76
C TYR A 72 22.93 -10.98 1.77
N SER A 73 23.32 -11.45 2.96
CA SER A 73 22.43 -11.96 4.01
C SER A 73 21.31 -10.98 4.35
N LEU A 74 21.61 -9.69 4.47
CA LEU A 74 20.64 -8.67 4.83
C LEU A 74 19.57 -8.44 3.74
N HIS A 75 19.98 -8.26 2.47
CA HIS A 75 19.04 -8.11 1.35
C HIS A 75 18.17 -9.37 1.17
N ARG A 76 18.78 -10.55 1.30
CA ARG A 76 18.06 -11.82 1.21
C ARG A 76 17.04 -11.98 2.33
N ASN A 77 17.42 -11.71 3.57
CA ASN A 77 16.54 -11.87 4.73
C ASN A 77 15.36 -10.89 4.68
N ILE A 78 15.61 -9.62 4.31
CA ILE A 78 14.53 -8.65 4.11
C ILE A 78 13.63 -9.10 2.96
N GLY A 79 14.19 -9.56 1.84
CA GLY A 79 13.40 -10.06 0.70
C GLY A 79 12.50 -11.24 1.06
N ILE A 80 13.00 -12.20 1.85
CA ILE A 80 12.20 -13.34 2.35
C ILE A 80 11.10 -12.84 3.29
N ALA A 81 11.41 -11.93 4.21
CA ALA A 81 10.42 -11.36 5.13
C ALA A 81 9.31 -10.60 4.37
N VAL A 82 9.67 -9.75 3.41
CA VAL A 82 8.73 -9.02 2.55
C VAL A 82 7.82 -9.98 1.78
N PHE A 83 8.41 -11.03 1.18
CA PHE A 83 7.64 -12.05 0.47
C PHE A 83 6.65 -12.75 1.41
N ALA A 84 7.12 -13.25 2.56
CA ALA A 84 6.27 -13.93 3.53
C ALA A 84 5.12 -13.04 4.03
N LEU A 85 5.41 -11.80 4.42
CA LEU A 85 4.38 -10.84 4.84
C LEU A 85 3.40 -10.53 3.70
N GLY A 86 3.90 -10.38 2.46
CA GLY A 86 3.08 -10.22 1.26
C GLY A 86 2.10 -11.38 1.06
N THR A 87 2.57 -12.62 1.22
CA THR A 87 1.72 -13.82 1.15
C THR A 87 0.60 -13.77 2.19
N VAL A 88 0.94 -13.41 3.43
CA VAL A 88 -0.03 -13.29 4.53
C VAL A 88 -1.07 -12.19 4.22
N GLN A 89 -0.67 -11.13 3.50
CA GLN A 89 -1.60 -10.10 3.02
C GLN A 89 -2.53 -10.57 1.89
N ILE A 90 -2.06 -11.41 0.97
CA ILE A 90 -2.94 -12.02 -0.03
C ILE A 90 -4.02 -12.88 0.66
N PHE A 91 -3.64 -13.63 1.70
CA PHE A 91 -4.59 -14.41 2.49
C PHE A 91 -5.57 -13.54 3.30
N ALA A 92 -5.21 -12.29 3.60
CA ALA A 92 -6.09 -11.36 4.32
C ALA A 92 -7.41 -11.11 3.57
N LEU A 93 -7.43 -11.25 2.23
CA LEU A 93 -8.64 -11.16 1.42
C LEU A 93 -9.68 -12.23 1.80
N PHE A 94 -9.23 -13.49 1.97
CA PHE A 94 -10.11 -14.61 2.32
C PHE A 94 -10.57 -14.55 3.78
N LEU A 95 -9.72 -14.01 4.66
CA LEU A 95 -10.01 -13.85 6.09
C LEU A 95 -10.77 -12.56 6.41
N ARG A 96 -11.22 -11.80 5.40
CA ARG A 96 -11.83 -10.49 5.55
C ARG A 96 -13.20 -10.59 6.26
N PRO A 97 -13.36 -10.10 7.51
CA PRO A 97 -14.63 -10.18 8.23
C PRO A 97 -15.70 -9.26 7.61
N LYS A 98 -16.98 -9.58 7.85
CA LYS A 98 -18.12 -8.71 7.51
C LYS A 98 -18.02 -7.34 8.22
N LYS A 99 -18.62 -6.30 7.63
CA LYS A 99 -18.44 -4.89 8.05
C LYS A 99 -18.91 -4.62 9.49
N ASP A 100 -19.89 -5.38 9.95
CA ASP A 100 -20.57 -5.32 11.26
C ASP A 100 -19.87 -6.13 12.36
N HIS A 101 -18.88 -6.96 12.02
CA HIS A 101 -18.22 -7.83 12.98
C HIS A 101 -17.12 -7.11 13.77
N LYS A 102 -17.03 -7.30 15.09
CA LYS A 102 -15.97 -6.68 15.95
C LYS A 102 -14.54 -6.99 15.46
N LEU A 103 -14.33 -8.20 14.93
CA LEU A 103 -13.05 -8.61 14.33
C LEU A 103 -12.61 -7.76 13.13
N ARG A 104 -13.54 -7.02 12.48
CA ARG A 104 -13.23 -6.12 11.36
C ARG A 104 -12.21 -5.05 11.76
N VAL A 105 -12.28 -4.55 12.99
CA VAL A 105 -11.35 -3.53 13.50
C VAL A 105 -9.95 -4.10 13.61
N TYR A 106 -9.78 -5.24 14.28
CA TYR A 106 -8.50 -5.94 14.41
C TYR A 106 -7.91 -6.31 13.04
N TRP A 107 -8.75 -6.84 12.14
CA TRP A 107 -8.34 -7.14 10.77
C TRP A 107 -7.85 -5.89 10.03
N ASN A 108 -8.50 -4.73 10.18
CA ASN A 108 -8.04 -3.48 9.55
C ASN A 108 -6.69 -3.04 10.14
N VAL A 109 -6.50 -3.11 11.46
CA VAL A 109 -5.24 -2.73 12.11
C VAL A 109 -4.10 -3.62 11.61
N TYR A 110 -4.28 -4.94 11.65
CA TYR A 110 -3.34 -5.91 11.12
C TYR A 110 -3.04 -5.67 9.64
N HIS A 111 -4.07 -5.55 8.80
CA HIS A 111 -3.93 -5.39 7.37
C HIS A 111 -3.17 -4.10 7.02
N HIS A 112 -3.45 -3.00 7.73
CA HIS A 112 -2.76 -1.73 7.50
C HIS A 112 -1.32 -1.75 8.03
N SER A 113 -1.08 -2.22 9.25
CA SER A 113 0.26 -2.23 9.85
C SER A 113 1.23 -3.10 9.05
N VAL A 114 0.81 -4.31 8.69
CA VAL A 114 1.62 -5.23 7.87
C VAL A 114 1.78 -4.66 6.46
N GLY A 115 0.76 -4.02 5.89
CA GLY A 115 0.82 -3.42 4.55
C GLY A 115 1.86 -2.31 4.46
N TYR A 116 1.87 -1.38 5.42
CA TYR A 116 2.89 -0.32 5.47
C TYR A 116 4.29 -0.87 5.73
N THR A 117 4.40 -1.90 6.57
CA THR A 117 5.68 -2.58 6.83
C THR A 117 6.26 -3.16 5.53
N ILE A 118 5.44 -3.84 4.72
CA ILE A 118 5.84 -4.39 3.42
C ILE A 118 6.35 -3.29 2.47
N ILE A 119 5.63 -2.15 2.39
CA ILE A 119 6.03 -1.02 1.52
C ILE A 119 7.40 -0.48 1.93
N ILE A 120 7.60 -0.22 3.23
CA ILE A 120 8.85 0.34 3.75
C ILE A 120 10.01 -0.65 3.53
N LEU A 121 9.83 -1.91 3.93
CA LEU A 121 10.85 -2.95 3.76
C LEU A 121 11.14 -3.21 2.28
N GLY A 122 10.13 -3.19 1.41
CA GLY A 122 10.28 -3.34 -0.04
C GLY A 122 11.18 -2.26 -0.64
N ILE A 123 10.90 -0.98 -0.34
CA ILE A 123 11.71 0.16 -0.80
C ILE A 123 13.15 0.05 -0.29
N VAL A 124 13.34 -0.21 1.01
CA VAL A 124 14.67 -0.41 1.61
C VAL A 124 15.41 -1.57 0.92
N ASN A 125 14.71 -2.66 0.64
CA ASN A 125 15.31 -3.82 0.00
C ASN A 125 15.74 -3.53 -1.45
N ILE A 126 14.97 -2.73 -2.19
CA ILE A 126 15.32 -2.30 -3.54
C ILE A 126 16.57 -1.42 -3.53
N PHE A 127 16.69 -0.46 -2.61
CA PHE A 127 17.92 0.33 -2.45
C PHE A 127 19.14 -0.54 -2.12
N LYS A 128 18.99 -1.52 -1.23
CA LYS A 128 20.05 -2.50 -0.95
C LYS A 128 20.42 -3.30 -2.20
N GLY A 129 19.45 -3.78 -2.96
CA GLY A 129 19.68 -4.49 -4.22
C GLY A 129 20.42 -3.63 -5.25
N MET A 130 20.04 -2.36 -5.40
CA MET A 130 20.74 -1.42 -6.30
C MET A 130 22.16 -1.11 -5.85
N SER A 131 22.43 -1.12 -4.54
CA SER A 131 23.80 -0.99 -4.02
C SER A 131 24.64 -2.24 -4.28
N ILE A 132 24.06 -3.43 -4.16
CA ILE A 132 24.73 -4.71 -4.41
C ILE A 132 25.12 -4.84 -5.89
N LEU A 133 24.21 -4.45 -6.79
CA LEU A 133 24.44 -4.51 -8.23
C LEU A 133 25.24 -3.33 -8.78
N ASP A 134 25.70 -2.43 -7.90
CA ASP A 134 26.33 -1.14 -8.23
C ASP A 134 25.64 -0.43 -9.41
N VAL A 135 24.30 -0.31 -9.32
CA VAL A 135 23.51 0.24 -10.42
C VAL A 135 23.90 1.70 -10.63
N ALA A 136 24.08 2.08 -11.90
CA ALA A 136 24.39 3.44 -12.31
C ALA A 136 23.43 4.47 -11.67
N GLN A 137 23.99 5.61 -11.25
CA GLN A 137 23.26 6.63 -10.49
C GLN A 137 21.97 7.10 -11.18
N LYS A 138 21.94 7.17 -12.51
CA LYS A 138 20.73 7.53 -13.28
C LYS A 138 19.50 6.68 -12.94
N TRP A 139 19.67 5.38 -12.70
CA TRP A 139 18.57 4.48 -12.37
C TRP A 139 18.15 4.63 -10.90
N LYS A 140 19.11 4.82 -9.99
CA LYS A 140 18.82 5.14 -8.58
C LYS A 140 18.03 6.44 -8.48
N THR A 141 18.46 7.48 -9.18
CA THR A 141 17.75 8.77 -9.28
C THR A 141 16.35 8.60 -9.89
N GLY A 142 16.22 7.85 -10.98
CA GLY A 142 14.91 7.58 -11.59
C GLY A 142 13.93 6.91 -10.63
N TYR A 143 14.40 5.94 -9.85
CA TYR A 143 13.56 5.29 -8.83
C TYR A 143 13.21 6.23 -7.67
N ILE A 144 14.13 7.07 -7.21
CA ILE A 144 13.86 8.11 -6.20
C ILE A 144 12.78 9.08 -6.70
N ILE A 145 12.89 9.55 -7.94
CA ILE A 145 11.89 10.43 -8.56
C ILE A 145 10.52 9.74 -8.58
N ALA A 146 10.46 8.46 -8.97
CA ALA A 146 9.22 7.71 -9.00
C ALA A 146 8.56 7.60 -7.62
N ILE A 147 9.34 7.28 -6.57
CA ILE A 147 8.83 7.27 -5.18
C ILE A 147 8.41 8.66 -4.74
N ALA A 148 9.18 9.71 -5.07
CA ALA A 148 8.86 11.08 -4.71
C ALA A 148 7.55 11.54 -5.34
N ILE A 149 7.28 11.17 -6.59
CA ILE A 149 6.00 11.42 -7.27
C ILE A 149 4.86 10.68 -6.54
N LEU A 150 5.02 9.39 -6.24
CA LEU A 150 4.01 8.63 -5.49
C LEU A 150 3.73 9.23 -4.11
N GLY A 151 4.78 9.66 -3.40
CA GLY A 151 4.68 10.34 -2.13
C GLY A 151 3.99 11.69 -2.24
N GLY A 152 4.35 12.51 -3.24
CA GLY A 152 3.71 13.79 -3.52
C GLY A 152 2.22 13.64 -3.85
N VAL A 153 1.86 12.65 -4.67
CA VAL A 153 0.46 12.30 -4.97
C VAL A 153 -0.27 11.90 -3.69
N ALA A 154 0.35 11.06 -2.84
CA ALA A 154 -0.25 10.66 -1.57
C ALA A 154 -0.50 11.88 -0.65
N VAL A 155 0.48 12.78 -0.52
CA VAL A 155 0.35 14.01 0.28
C VAL A 155 -0.77 14.91 -0.27
N ALA A 156 -0.83 15.12 -1.59
CA ALA A 156 -1.88 15.91 -2.20
C ALA A 156 -3.27 15.31 -1.96
N LEU A 157 -3.42 14.00 -2.12
CA LEU A 157 -4.67 13.28 -1.87
C LEU A 157 -5.07 13.27 -0.38
N GLU A 158 -4.09 13.29 0.53
CA GLU A 158 -4.31 13.42 1.97
C GLU A 158 -4.93 14.80 2.26
N VAL A 159 -4.34 15.89 1.77
CA VAL A 159 -4.89 17.25 1.93
C VAL A 159 -6.33 17.35 1.39
N ILE A 160 -6.59 16.80 0.20
CA ILE A 160 -7.94 16.79 -0.41
C ILE A 160 -8.92 15.98 0.44
N THR A 161 -8.52 14.79 0.90
CA THR A 161 -9.35 13.93 1.75
C THR A 161 -9.74 14.65 3.05
N TRP A 162 -8.78 15.30 3.71
CA TRP A 162 -9.05 16.07 4.93
C TRP A 162 -10.00 17.23 4.68
N ALA A 163 -9.83 17.98 3.58
CA ALA A 163 -10.74 19.06 3.22
C ALA A 163 -12.19 18.55 3.03
N ILE A 164 -12.36 17.40 2.37
CA ILE A 164 -13.67 16.77 2.17
C ILE A 164 -14.28 16.32 3.51
N VAL A 165 -13.49 15.66 4.37
CA VAL A 165 -13.95 15.17 5.67
C VAL A 165 -14.38 16.33 6.57
N LEU A 166 -13.57 17.39 6.64
CA LEU A 166 -13.90 18.59 7.42
C LEU A 166 -15.17 19.28 6.89
N LYS A 167 -15.33 19.37 5.57
CA LYS A 167 -16.56 19.92 4.97
C LYS A 167 -17.80 19.09 5.31
N ARG A 168 -17.69 17.75 5.27
CA ARG A 168 -18.80 16.84 5.66
C ARG A 168 -19.19 17.02 7.13
N ARG A 169 -18.21 17.03 8.05
CA ARG A 169 -18.44 17.27 9.48
C ARG A 169 -19.15 18.59 9.72
N LYS A 170 -18.71 19.67 9.08
CA LYS A 170 -19.35 21.00 9.20
C LYS A 170 -20.80 21.01 8.71
N THR A 171 -21.13 20.26 7.66
CA THR A 171 -22.51 20.13 7.16
C THR A 171 -23.38 19.30 8.11
N GLU A 172 -22.85 18.20 8.64
CA GLU A 172 -23.53 17.34 9.62
C GLU A 172 -23.81 18.10 10.94
N ASP A 173 -22.82 18.83 11.46
CA ASP A 173 -22.97 19.67 12.65
C ASP A 173 -24.05 20.75 12.45
N LYS A 174 -24.10 21.37 11.27
CA LYS A 174 -25.15 22.34 10.92
C LYS A 174 -26.54 21.69 10.84
N ALA A 175 -26.64 20.51 10.25
CA ALA A 175 -27.92 19.79 10.13
C ALA A 175 -28.45 19.34 11.51
N TYR A 176 -27.56 18.85 12.37
CA TYR A 176 -27.90 18.47 13.74
C TYR A 176 -28.38 19.67 14.57
N ASN A 177 -27.61 20.76 14.58
CA ASN A 177 -27.96 21.97 15.34
C ASN A 177 -29.19 22.69 14.78
N GLY A 178 -29.38 22.71 13.46
CA GLY A 178 -30.58 23.26 12.81
C GLY A 178 -31.85 22.45 13.10
N GLY A 179 -31.75 21.12 13.13
CA GLY A 179 -32.87 20.25 13.51
C GLY A 179 -33.26 20.36 14.98
N ALA A 180 -32.27 20.50 15.89
CA ALA A 180 -32.53 20.72 17.31
C ALA A 180 -33.23 22.07 17.60
N SER A 181 -32.88 23.13 16.86
CA SER A 181 -33.53 24.44 17.01
C SER A 181 -35.00 24.45 16.58
N ASN A 182 -35.40 23.60 15.61
CA ASN A 182 -36.78 23.55 15.12
C ASN A 182 -37.72 22.72 16.02
N ASN A 183 -37.19 21.81 16.83
CA ASN A 183 -37.98 20.94 17.71
C ASN A 183 -38.31 21.55 19.09
N ASN A 184 -37.76 22.72 19.42
CA ASN A 184 -38.09 23.44 20.67
C ASN A 184 -39.31 24.39 20.55
N GLY A 185 -40.06 24.32 19.45
CA GLY A 185 -41.12 25.30 19.12
C GLY A 185 -42.58 24.85 19.28
N HIS A 186 -42.87 23.65 19.78
CA HIS A 186 -44.27 23.23 19.92
C HIS A 186 -44.50 22.33 21.14
N LEU A 187 -44.82 22.95 22.27
CA LEU A 187 -45.57 22.31 23.34
C LEU A 187 -47.06 22.52 23.04
N PRO A 188 -47.85 21.46 22.82
CA PRO A 188 -49.30 21.61 22.76
C PRO A 188 -49.80 21.92 24.18
N MET A 189 -50.49 23.05 24.34
CA MET A 189 -51.39 23.29 25.46
C MET A 189 -52.70 22.55 25.26
#